data_AF-A0A7X8LQW9-F1
#
_entry.id   AF-A0A7X8LQW9-F1
#
_cell.length_a   1.000
_cell.length_b   1.000
_cell.length_c   1.000
_cell.angle_alpha   90.00
_cell.angle_beta   90.00
_cell.angle_gamma   90.00
#
_symmetry.space_group_name_H-M   'P 1'
#
loop_
_entity.id
_entity.type
_entity.pdbx_description
1 polymer ?
#
loop_
_entity_poly.entity_id
_entity_poly.type
_entity_poly.pdbx_seq_one_letter_code
_entity_poly.pdbx_strand_id
1 'polypeptide(L)'
;MNTDRNRAKDLETIAILACACLLLFWLSAHKWLLLLALVLLSGAAFSGSFASAVSNGWLRFGKAVGGVSNRVILSLVFYIFLTPLAVLYRIFHKNPLSLNKQPGERSYFVNREHSFSAQDLRDPW
;
A
#
# COMPACT_ATOMS: atom_id res chain seq x y z
N MET A 1 -6.03 -39.51 2.36
CA MET A 1 -4.84 -38.85 1.76
C MET A 1 -4.87 -37.32 1.81
N ASN A 2 -6.02 -36.62 1.79
CA ASN A 2 -6.05 -35.14 1.90
C ASN A 2 -6.01 -34.61 3.34
N THR A 3 -6.57 -35.34 4.31
CA THR A 3 -6.70 -34.90 5.71
C THR A 3 -5.35 -34.81 6.44
N ASP A 4 -4.43 -35.75 6.17
CA ASP A 4 -3.13 -35.79 6.84
C ASP A 4 -2.23 -34.62 6.44
N ARG A 5 -2.28 -34.23 5.16
CA ARG A 5 -1.55 -33.07 4.63
C ARG A 5 -2.06 -31.74 5.17
N ASN A 6 -3.37 -31.60 5.40
CA ASN A 6 -3.93 -30.38 5.99
C ASN A 6 -3.51 -30.23 7.46
N ARG A 7 -3.51 -31.33 8.22
CA ARG A 7 -3.00 -31.34 9.60
C ARG A 7 -1.53 -30.94 9.69
N ALA A 8 -0.68 -31.45 8.79
CA ALA A 8 0.73 -31.06 8.74
C ALA A 8 0.90 -29.55 8.50
N LYS A 9 0.17 -28.98 7.53
CA LYS A 9 0.20 -27.53 7.25
C LYS A 9 -0.30 -26.67 8.41
N ASP A 10 -1.32 -27.12 9.13
CA ASP A 10 -1.84 -26.42 10.30
C ASP A 10 -0.81 -26.43 11.44
N LEU A 11 -0.14 -27.57 11.67
CA LEU A 11 0.94 -27.69 12.64
C LEU A 11 2.16 -26.84 12.26
N GLU A 12 2.57 -26.85 10.99
CA GLU A 12 3.65 -25.99 10.47
C GLU A 12 3.34 -24.51 10.70
N THR A 13 2.12 -24.07 10.39
CA THR A 13 1.69 -22.67 10.56
C THR A 13 1.77 -22.25 12.02
N ILE A 14 1.33 -23.10 12.95
CA ILE A 14 1.38 -22.82 14.38
C ILE A 14 2.80 -22.88 14.91
N ALA A 15 3.62 -23.83 14.44
CA ALA A 15 5.03 -23.90 14.81
C ALA A 15 5.77 -22.63 14.38
N ILE A 16 5.49 -22.11 13.17
CA ILE A 16 6.03 -20.82 12.70
C ILE A 16 5.53 -19.67 13.57
N LEU A 17 4.22 -19.61 13.89
CA LEU A 17 3.67 -18.57 14.79
C LEU A 17 4.31 -18.62 16.19
N ALA A 18 4.47 -19.81 16.75
CA ALA A 18 5.08 -20.01 18.06
C ALA A 18 6.57 -19.62 18.03
N CYS A 19 7.30 -20.01 16.97
CA CYS A 19 8.71 -19.63 16.78
C CYS A 19 8.87 -18.11 16.64
N ALA A 20 7.99 -17.46 15.87
CA ALA A 20 7.96 -16.00 15.76
C ALA A 20 7.69 -15.32 17.11
N CYS A 21 6.77 -15.86 17.91
CA CYS A 21 6.47 -15.38 19.26
C CYS A 21 7.67 -15.54 20.22
N LEU A 22 8.42 -16.66 20.10
CA LEU A 22 9.65 -16.91 20.87
C LEU A 22 10.79 -15.97 20.46
N LEU A 23 10.96 -15.69 19.17
CA LEU A 23 11.94 -14.72 18.68
C LEU A 23 11.62 -13.30 19.17
N LEU A 24 10.34 -12.91 19.15
CA LEU A 24 9.88 -11.63 19.72
C LEU A 24 10.07 -11.58 21.24
N PHE A 25 9.91 -12.70 21.94
CA PHE A 25 10.21 -12.79 23.37
C PHE A 25 11.70 -12.54 23.65
N TRP A 26 12.61 -13.10 22.84
CA TRP A 26 14.04 -12.84 22.96
C TRP A 26 14.34 -11.33 22.79
N LEU A 27 13.69 -10.68 21.83
CA LEU A 27 13.95 -9.27 21.55
C LEU A 27 13.31 -8.30 22.57
N SER A 28 12.17 -8.67 23.17
CA SER A 28 11.33 -7.75 23.93
C SER A 28 11.23 -8.06 25.44
N ALA A 29 11.70 -9.24 25.89
CA ALA A 29 11.75 -9.67 27.30
C ALA A 29 10.43 -9.53 28.10
N HIS A 30 9.28 -9.35 27.43
CA HIS A 30 7.97 -9.22 28.05
C HIS A 30 7.37 -10.61 28.29
N LYS A 31 7.19 -10.97 29.57
CA LYS A 31 6.74 -12.29 30.04
C LYS A 31 5.39 -12.75 29.48
N TRP A 32 4.56 -11.81 29.01
CA TRP A 32 3.23 -12.11 28.46
C TRP A 32 3.30 -12.80 27.10
N LEU A 33 4.33 -12.53 26.28
CA LEU A 33 4.53 -13.25 25.00
C LEU A 33 4.83 -14.73 25.23
N LEU A 34 5.58 -15.05 26.28
CA LEU A 34 5.91 -16.43 26.65
C LEU A 34 4.64 -17.23 26.98
N LEU A 35 3.74 -16.62 27.74
CA LEU A 35 2.45 -17.21 28.11
C LEU A 35 1.57 -17.42 26.87
N LEU A 36 1.57 -16.48 25.94
CA LEU A 36 0.84 -16.58 24.68
C LEU A 36 1.38 -17.71 23.78
N ALA A 37 2.70 -17.82 23.64
CA ALA A 37 3.36 -18.89 22.88
C ALA A 37 3.06 -20.27 23.49
N LEU A 38 3.12 -20.37 24.82
CA LEU A 38 2.89 -21.61 25.55
C LEU A 38 1.42 -22.06 25.45
N VAL A 39 0.47 -21.12 25.50
CA VAL A 39 -0.96 -21.40 25.26
C VAL A 39 -1.21 -21.82 23.82
N LEU A 40 -0.57 -21.18 22.84
CA LEU A 40 -0.69 -21.57 21.42
C LEU A 40 -0.18 -22.99 21.18
N LEU A 41 1.02 -23.31 21.68
CA LEU A 41 1.63 -24.63 21.54
C LEU A 41 0.85 -25.72 22.29
N SER A 42 0.47 -25.45 23.54
CA SER A 42 -0.30 -26.38 24.36
C SER A 42 -1.69 -26.63 23.78
N GLY A 43 -2.37 -25.59 23.32
CA GLY A 43 -3.68 -25.69 22.67
C GLY A 43 -3.64 -26.43 21.34
N ALA A 44 -2.58 -26.24 20.54
CA ALA A 44 -2.39 -26.96 19.28
C ALA A 44 -2.04 -28.44 19.50
N ALA A 45 -1.29 -28.76 20.55
CA ALA A 45 -0.95 -30.14 20.91
C ALA A 45 -2.17 -30.92 21.42
N PHE A 46 -3.09 -30.27 22.14
CA PHE A 46 -4.28 -30.92 22.71
C PHE A 46 -5.40 -31.16 21.69
N SER A 47 -5.53 -30.31 20.66
CA SER A 47 -6.60 -30.47 19.67
C SER A 47 -6.21 -29.94 18.29
N GLY A 48 -6.18 -30.85 17.32
CA GLY A 48 -6.00 -30.50 15.91
C GLY A 48 -7.11 -29.59 15.36
N SER A 49 -8.28 -29.53 16.00
CA SER A 49 -9.36 -28.62 15.60
C SER A 49 -9.06 -27.17 15.99
N PHE A 50 -8.44 -26.95 17.15
CA PHE A 50 -7.97 -25.63 17.57
C PHE A 50 -6.87 -25.12 16.63
N ALA A 51 -5.96 -26.02 16.25
CA ALA A 51 -4.91 -25.73 15.29
C ALA A 51 -5.47 -25.24 13.93
N SER A 52 -6.44 -25.96 13.37
CA SER A 52 -7.08 -25.56 12.12
C SER A 52 -7.85 -24.24 12.22
N ALA A 53 -8.47 -23.94 13.37
CA ALA A 53 -9.17 -22.67 13.58
C ALA A 53 -8.21 -21.46 13.58
N VAL A 54 -7.08 -21.58 14.28
CA VAL A 54 -6.04 -20.54 14.34
C VAL A 54 -5.38 -20.34 12.98
N SER A 55 -4.98 -21.44 12.32
CA SER A 55 -4.42 -21.44 10.97
C SER A 55 -5.35 -20.74 9.95
N ASN A 56 -6.64 -21.08 9.97
CA ASN A 56 -7.63 -20.42 9.10
C ASN A 56 -7.80 -18.93 9.42
N GLY A 57 -7.81 -18.55 10.69
CA GLY A 57 -7.86 -17.15 11.11
C GLY A 57 -6.64 -16.36 10.59
N TRP A 58 -5.45 -16.92 10.76
CA TRP A 58 -4.20 -16.35 10.27
C TRP A 58 -4.17 -16.21 8.74
N LEU A 59 -4.59 -17.24 8.02
CA LEU A 59 -4.66 -17.20 6.56
C LEU A 59 -5.69 -16.17 6.06
N ARG A 60 -6.82 -16.01 6.74
CA ARG A 60 -7.80 -14.95 6.44
C ARG A 60 -7.21 -13.56 6.65
N PHE A 61 -6.46 -13.38 7.74
CA PHE A 61 -5.73 -12.14 7.99
C PHE A 61 -4.70 -11.87 6.88
N GLY A 62 -3.90 -12.86 6.50
CA GLY A 62 -2.95 -12.77 5.40
C GLY A 62 -3.61 -12.40 4.06
N LYS A 63 -4.80 -12.94 3.77
CA LYS A 63 -5.59 -12.56 2.57
C LYS A 63 -6.07 -11.11 2.63
N ALA A 64 -6.54 -10.65 3.78
CA ALA A 64 -6.97 -9.26 3.96
C ALA A 64 -5.79 -8.29 3.79
N VAL A 65 -4.65 -8.59 4.42
CA VAL A 65 -3.41 -7.82 4.26
C VAL A 65 -2.94 -7.83 2.81
N GLY A 66 -2.94 -9.00 2.15
CA GLY A 66 -2.59 -9.12 0.74
C GLY A 66 -3.48 -8.27 -0.18
N GLY A 67 -4.80 -8.25 0.07
CA GLY A 67 -5.74 -7.42 -0.68
C GLY A 67 -5.57 -5.91 -0.47
N VAL A 68 -5.09 -5.51 0.71
CA VAL A 68 -4.76 -4.11 1.02
C VAL A 68 -3.39 -3.73 0.46
N SER A 69 -2.45 -4.68 0.39
CA SER A 69 -1.07 -4.46 -0.02
C SER A 69 -0.96 -3.81 -1.40
N ASN A 70 -1.77 -4.24 -2.38
CA ASN A 70 -1.75 -3.61 -3.71
C ASN A 70 -2.08 -2.10 -3.66
N ARG A 71 -3.09 -1.71 -2.89
CA ARG A 71 -3.46 -0.30 -2.71
C ARG A 71 -2.40 0.47 -1.93
N VAL A 72 -1.83 -0.15 -0.89
CA VAL A 72 -0.78 0.46 -0.07
C VAL A 72 0.48 0.68 -0.89
N ILE A 73 0.97 -0.32 -1.61
CA ILE A 73 2.16 -0.23 -2.46
C ILE A 73 1.97 0.88 -3.49
N LEU A 74 0.83 0.90 -4.19
CA LEU A 74 0.56 1.93 -5.20
C LEU A 74 0.53 3.34 -4.59
N SER A 75 -0.16 3.50 -3.45
CA SER A 75 -0.23 4.78 -2.74
C SER A 75 1.14 5.23 -2.22
N LEU A 76 1.93 4.28 -1.71
CA LEU A 76 3.28 4.53 -1.21
C LEU A 76 4.19 4.99 -2.36
N VAL A 77 4.16 4.29 -3.50
CA VAL A 77 4.92 4.69 -4.69
C VAL A 77 4.48 6.07 -5.17
N PHE A 78 3.19 6.36 -5.20
CA PHE A 78 2.69 7.70 -5.55
C PHE A 78 3.22 8.78 -4.60
N TYR A 79 3.20 8.54 -3.29
CA TYR A 79 3.65 9.52 -2.31
C TYR A 79 5.18 9.68 -2.26
N ILE A 80 5.94 8.60 -2.48
CA ILE A 80 7.40 8.62 -2.41
C ILE A 80 8.04 9.10 -3.72
N PHE A 81 7.43 8.82 -4.87
CA PHE A 81 8.02 9.16 -6.18
C PHE A 81 7.25 10.30 -6.87
N LEU A 82 5.96 10.09 -7.17
CA LEU A 82 5.19 11.04 -7.98
C LEU A 82 4.98 12.38 -7.26
N THR A 83 4.67 12.35 -5.96
CA THR A 83 4.41 13.55 -5.18
C THR A 83 5.63 14.46 -5.06
N PRO A 84 6.81 13.99 -4.62
CA PRO A 84 7.99 14.84 -4.59
C PRO A 84 8.43 15.25 -5.99
N LEU A 85 8.28 14.39 -7.00
CA LEU A 85 8.58 14.77 -8.38
C LEU A 85 7.69 15.93 -8.87
N ALA A 86 6.39 15.90 -8.56
CA ALA A 86 5.45 16.98 -8.88
C ALA A 86 5.77 18.28 -8.12
N VAL A 87 6.14 18.17 -6.84
CA VAL A 87 6.59 19.33 -6.04
C VAL A 87 7.88 19.90 -6.61
N LEU A 88 8.85 19.05 -6.96
CA LEU A 88 10.10 19.44 -7.57
C LEU A 88 9.85 20.15 -8.90
N TYR A 89 9.01 19.56 -9.76
CA TYR A 89 8.57 20.18 -11.01
C TYR A 89 7.91 21.53 -10.77
N ARG A 90 7.04 21.67 -9.77
CA ARG A 90 6.38 22.94 -9.42
C ARG A 90 7.36 24.02 -8.92
N ILE A 91 8.43 23.62 -8.23
CA ILE A 91 9.47 24.56 -7.76
C ILE A 91 10.34 25.01 -8.93
N PHE A 92 10.73 24.10 -9.83
CA PHE A 92 11.60 24.42 -10.96
C PHE A 92 10.88 25.06 -12.15
N HIS A 93 9.62 24.69 -12.42
CA HIS A 93 8.80 25.29 -13.49
C HIS A 93 7.87 26.36 -12.91
N LYS A 94 8.25 27.62 -13.11
CA LYS A 94 7.60 28.78 -12.47
C LYS A 94 6.20 29.13 -13.00
N ASN A 95 5.73 28.55 -14.10
CA ASN A 95 4.38 28.83 -14.63
C ASN A 95 3.95 27.88 -15.77
N PRO A 96 3.62 26.60 -15.50
CA PRO A 96 3.21 25.68 -16.55
C PRO A 96 1.84 26.02 -17.16
N LEU A 97 0.98 26.77 -16.45
CA LEU A 97 -0.39 27.10 -16.88
C LEU A 97 -0.62 28.61 -17.12
N SER A 98 0.44 29.43 -17.19
CA SER A 98 0.32 30.91 -17.28
C SER A 98 -0.74 31.51 -16.32
N LEU A 99 -0.91 30.88 -15.16
CA LEU A 99 -1.93 31.23 -14.16
C LEU A 99 -1.61 32.52 -13.43
N ASN A 100 -0.35 32.96 -13.46
CA ASN A 100 0.05 34.24 -12.93
C ASN A 100 0.13 35.28 -14.06
N LYS A 101 -0.49 36.45 -13.87
CA LYS A 101 -0.36 37.58 -14.81
C LYS A 101 1.11 37.93 -14.98
N GLN A 102 1.54 38.15 -16.22
CA GLN A 102 2.88 38.66 -16.47
C GLN A 102 3.03 40.04 -15.81
N PRO A 103 4.17 40.34 -15.16
CA PRO A 103 4.37 41.64 -14.54
C PRO A 103 4.30 42.73 -15.61
N GLY A 104 3.25 43.57 -15.55
CA GLY A 104 2.99 44.64 -16.52
C GLY A 104 1.68 44.50 -17.30
N GLU A 105 1.04 43.32 -17.32
CA GLU A 105 -0.20 43.11 -18.05
C GLU A 105 -1.45 43.21 -17.16
N ARG A 106 -2.47 43.96 -17.64
CA ARG A 106 -3.75 44.14 -16.92
C ARG A 106 -4.69 42.95 -17.07
N SER A 107 -4.39 42.00 -17.94
CA SER A 107 -5.28 40.93 -18.38
C SER A 107 -4.50 39.63 -18.65
N TYR A 108 -5.19 38.49 -18.71
CA TYR A 108 -4.63 37.23 -19.21
C TYR A 108 -4.78 37.10 -20.74
N PHE A 109 -5.44 38.06 -21.39
CA PHE A 109 -5.61 38.07 -22.84
C PHE A 109 -4.30 38.39 -23.54
N VAL A 110 -3.78 37.42 -24.31
CA VAL A 110 -2.65 37.62 -25.21
C VAL A 110 -3.14 38.39 -26.43
N ASN A 111 -2.56 39.55 -26.69
CA ASN A 111 -2.89 40.34 -27.88
C ASN A 111 -2.29 39.66 -29.12
N ARG A 112 -3.14 39.03 -29.94
CA ARG A 112 -2.73 38.46 -31.22
C ARG A 112 -3.02 39.45 -32.32
N GLU A 113 -1.97 40.09 -32.84
CA GLU A 113 -2.06 40.84 -34.09
C GLU A 113 -2.09 39.87 -35.27
N HIS A 114 -3.23 39.18 -35.43
CA HIS A 114 -3.46 38.35 -36.60
C HIS A 114 -4.24 39.14 -37.64
N SER A 115 -3.65 39.37 -38.80
CA SER A 115 -4.40 39.85 -39.96
C SER A 115 -5.31 38.73 -40.44
N PHE A 116 -6.61 38.93 -40.33
CA PHE A 116 -7.61 37.96 -40.80
C PHE A 116 -7.57 37.88 -42.33
N SER A 117 -7.35 36.67 -42.83
CA SER A 117 -7.37 36.35 -44.26
C SER A 117 -8.69 35.70 -44.63
N ALA A 118 -9.14 35.86 -45.88
CA ALA A 118 -10.32 35.18 -46.40
C ALA A 118 -10.20 33.63 -46.36
N GLN A 119 -8.97 33.11 -46.25
CA GLN A 119 -8.71 31.70 -46.02
C GLN A 119 -9.12 31.22 -44.61
N ASP A 120 -9.02 32.07 -43.59
CA ASP A 120 -9.32 31.70 -42.19
C ASP A 120 -10.83 31.53 -41.94
N LEU A 121 -11.67 32.07 -42.83
CA LEU A 121 -13.13 31.95 -42.77
C LEU A 121 -13.67 30.69 -43.47
N ARG A 122 -12.83 29.91 -44.16
CA ARG A 122 -13.30 28.73 -44.91
C ARG A 122 -13.58 27.52 -44.02
N ASP A 123 -12.93 27.40 -42.87
CA ASP A 123 -13.18 26.35 -41.88
C ASP A 123 -13.25 26.97 -40.47
N PRO A 124 -14.44 27.40 -40.02
CA PRO A 124 -14.63 28.10 -38.75
C PRO A 124 -14.73 27.17 -37.51
N TRP A 125 -14.48 25.86 -37.66
CA TRP A 125 -14.55 24.85 -36.59
C TRP A 125 -13.25 24.03 -36.49
#